data_AF-A0A960MV43-F1
#
_entry.id   AF-A0A960MV43-F1
#
_cell.length_a   1.000
_cell.length_b   1.000
_cell.length_c   1.000
_cell.angle_alpha   90.00
_cell.angle_beta   90.00
_cell.angle_gamma   90.00
#
_symmetry.space_group_name_H-M   'P 1'
#
loop_
_entity.id
_entity.type
_entity.pdbx_description
1 polymer ?
#
loop_
_entity_poly.entity_id
_entity_poly.type
_entity_poly.pdbx_seq_one_letter_code
_entity_poly.pdbx_strand_id
1 'polypeptide(L)'
;MKTTLELPDSLLKDATASAAAKGCSLSDYLTEAVQDKLDREREKVAATSPEWMNFFGAFANTPESREETSRIQSVIEAEFGHTDPLE
;
A
#
# COMPACT_ATOMS: atom_id res chain seq x y z
N MET A 1 -10.45 14.79 -18.08
CA MET A 1 -11.23 15.93 -17.54
C MET A 1 -10.36 17.17 -17.56
N LYS A 2 -10.91 18.36 -17.80
CA LYS A 2 -10.13 19.61 -17.79
C LYS A 2 -10.07 20.16 -16.37
N THR A 3 -8.87 20.34 -15.84
CA THR A 3 -8.62 20.90 -14.52
C THR A 3 -7.76 22.14 -14.67
N THR A 4 -8.13 23.23 -14.02
CA THR A 4 -7.32 24.45 -13.95
C THR A 4 -6.46 24.39 -12.70
N LEU A 5 -5.15 24.62 -12.85
CA LEU A 5 -4.18 24.63 -11.77
C LEU A 5 -3.45 25.98 -11.78
N GLU A 6 -3.39 26.61 -10.62
CA GLU A 6 -2.60 27.84 -10.43
C GLU A 6 -1.13 27.44 -10.18
N LEU A 7 -0.24 27.86 -11.08
CA LEU A 7 1.19 27.60 -10.99
C LEU A 7 1.96 28.92 -11.04
N PRO A 8 3.06 29.08 -10.27
CA PRO A 8 3.93 30.23 -10.43
C PRO A 8 4.49 30.32 -11.85
N ASP A 9 4.55 31.52 -12.42
CA ASP A 9 5.02 31.74 -13.80
C ASP A 9 6.41 31.16 -14.08
N SER A 10 7.33 31.25 -13.11
CA SER A 10 8.67 30.68 -13.24
C SER A 10 8.61 29.16 -13.40
N LEU A 11 7.78 28.50 -12.60
CA LEU A 11 7.62 27.05 -12.64
C LEU A 11 6.95 26.59 -13.94
N LEU A 12 5.96 27.36 -14.43
CA LEU A 12 5.30 27.08 -15.70
C LEU A 12 6.29 27.15 -16.88
N LYS A 13 7.20 28.14 -16.88
CA LYS A 13 8.25 28.26 -17.89
C LYS A 13 9.20 27.07 -17.86
N ASP A 14 9.68 26.70 -16.67
CA ASP A 14 10.60 25.57 -16.50
C ASP A 14 9.96 24.24 -16.91
N ALA A 15 8.69 24.02 -16.55
CA ALA A 15 7.93 22.84 -16.95
C ALA A 15 7.74 22.79 -18.46
N THR A 16 7.44 23.92 -19.10
CA THR A 16 7.28 24.01 -20.56
C THR A 16 8.59 23.71 -21.29
N ALA A 17 9.71 24.28 -20.82
CA ALA A 17 11.03 24.01 -21.37
C ALA A 17 11.41 22.53 -21.22
N SER A 18 11.11 21.93 -20.07
CA SER A 18 11.37 20.52 -19.79
C SER A 18 10.52 19.59 -20.66
N ALA A 19 9.23 19.90 -20.83
CA ALA A 19 8.33 19.16 -21.72
C ALA A 19 8.83 19.20 -23.17
N ALA A 20 9.24 20.39 -23.65
CA ALA A 20 9.81 20.56 -24.97
C ALA A 20 11.11 19.76 -25.15
N ALA A 21 12.00 19.76 -24.14
CA ALA A 21 13.23 18.97 -24.17
C ALA A 21 12.97 17.46 -24.20
N LYS A 22 11.90 16.99 -23.54
CA LYS A 22 11.43 15.60 -23.59
C LYS A 22 10.63 15.26 -24.85
N GLY A 23 10.27 16.25 -25.67
CA GLY A 23 9.44 16.04 -26.86
C GLY A 23 7.98 15.68 -26.57
N CYS A 24 7.46 16.05 -25.39
CA CYS A 24 6.07 15.77 -24.99
C CYS A 24 5.28 17.06 -24.76
N SER A 25 3.95 16.94 -24.65
CA SER A 25 3.12 18.10 -24.31
C SER A 25 3.26 18.47 -22.83
N LEU A 26 3.02 19.74 -22.49
CA LEU A 26 3.02 20.19 -21.09
C LEU A 26 2.02 19.38 -20.24
N SER A 27 0.86 19.03 -20.81
CA SER A 27 -0.14 18.23 -20.13
C SER A 27 0.37 16.82 -19.80
N ASP A 28 1.05 16.18 -20.75
CA ASP A 28 1.63 14.84 -20.53
C ASP A 28 2.75 14.90 -19.48
N TYR A 29 3.61 15.90 -19.58
CA TYR A 29 4.69 16.14 -18.62
C TYR A 29 4.16 16.32 -17.19
N LEU A 30 3.12 17.15 -17.02
CA LEU A 30 2.50 17.37 -15.72
C LEU A 30 1.76 16.10 -15.22
N THR A 31 1.14 15.35 -16.12
CA THR A 31 0.47 14.10 -15.77
C THR A 31 1.47 13.06 -15.26
N GLU A 32 2.58 12.87 -15.96
CA GLU A 32 3.69 12.00 -15.54
C GLU A 32 4.25 12.43 -14.19
N ALA A 33 4.54 13.73 -14.01
CA ALA A 33 5.07 14.26 -12.76
C ALA A 33 4.13 14.03 -11.55
N VAL A 34 2.82 14.20 -11.75
CA VAL A 34 1.82 13.93 -10.70
C VAL A 34 1.73 12.44 -10.41
N GLN A 35 1.72 11.59 -11.43
CA GLN A 35 1.66 10.14 -11.27
C GLN A 35 2.87 9.62 -10.49
N ASP A 36 4.09 10.01 -10.90
CA ASP A 36 5.34 9.68 -10.22
C ASP A 36 5.33 10.10 -8.75
N LYS A 37 4.82 11.30 -8.46
CA LYS A 37 4.72 11.81 -7.09
C LYS A 37 3.76 10.95 -6.26
N LEU A 38 2.59 10.60 -6.81
CA LEU A 38 1.61 9.76 -6.13
C LEU A 38 2.13 8.33 -5.92
N ASP A 39 2.85 7.76 -6.88
CA ASP A 39 3.43 6.42 -6.74
C ASP A 39 4.50 6.39 -5.65
N ARG A 40 5.38 7.40 -5.58
CA ARG A 40 6.35 7.50 -4.48
C ARG A 40 5.69 7.65 -3.12
N GLU A 41 4.60 8.40 -3.01
CA GLU A 41 3.87 8.50 -1.74
C GLU A 41 3.15 7.18 -1.41
N ARG A 42 2.60 6.46 -2.40
CA ARG A 42 2.06 5.10 -2.21
C ARG A 42 3.13 4.12 -1.74
N GLU A 43 4.32 4.15 -2.32
CA GLU A 43 5.46 3.33 -1.91
C GLU A 43 5.89 3.64 -0.48
N LYS A 44 5.94 4.91 -0.07
CA LYS A 44 6.23 5.29 1.32
C LYS A 44 5.18 4.78 2.29
N VAL A 45 3.90 4.87 1.94
CA VAL A 45 2.81 4.33 2.76
C VAL A 45 2.89 2.80 2.80
N ALA A 46 3.15 2.13 1.68
CA ALA A 46 3.39 0.69 1.66
C ALA A 46 4.59 0.31 2.54
N ALA A 47 5.66 1.11 2.57
CA ALA A 47 6.80 0.91 3.43
C ALA A 47 6.50 1.11 4.94
N THR A 48 5.37 1.72 5.31
CA THR A 48 4.96 1.81 6.74
C THR A 48 4.34 0.51 7.28
N SER A 49 3.95 -0.41 6.40
CA SER A 49 3.53 -1.76 6.77
C SER A 49 4.54 -2.77 6.21
N PRO A 50 5.14 -3.64 7.04
CA PRO A 50 6.05 -4.67 6.55
C PRO A 50 5.40 -5.51 5.44
N GLU A 51 6.14 -5.89 4.39
CA GLU A 51 5.55 -6.62 3.25
C GLU A 51 4.84 -7.93 3.64
N TRP A 52 5.27 -8.58 4.71
CA TRP A 52 4.60 -9.77 5.26
C TRP A 52 3.17 -9.49 5.74
N MET A 53 2.86 -8.23 6.07
CA MET A 53 1.55 -7.80 6.55
C MET A 53 0.52 -7.66 5.41
N ASN A 54 0.96 -7.62 4.15
CA ASN A 54 0.06 -7.52 2.98
C ASN A 54 -0.94 -8.68 2.88
N PHE A 55 -0.58 -9.84 3.42
CA PHE A 55 -1.42 -11.04 3.41
C PHE A 55 -1.94 -11.43 4.80
N PHE A 56 -1.61 -10.63 5.83
CA PHE A 56 -2.00 -10.92 7.20
C PHE A 56 -3.53 -10.91 7.33
N GLY A 57 -4.11 -12.04 7.73
CA GLY A 57 -5.55 -12.19 7.91
C GLY A 57 -6.37 -12.32 6.62
N ALA A 58 -5.73 -12.37 5.44
CA ALA A 58 -6.42 -12.48 4.14
C ALA A 58 -7.38 -13.68 4.07
N PHE A 59 -7.06 -14.76 4.81
CA PHE A 59 -7.87 -15.98 4.86
C PHE A 59 -8.61 -16.17 6.19
N ALA A 60 -8.45 -15.29 7.18
CA ALA A 60 -8.99 -15.49 8.53
C ALA A 60 -10.54 -15.59 8.56
N ASN A 61 -11.21 -15.09 7.53
CA ASN A 61 -12.67 -15.11 7.42
C ASN A 61 -13.22 -16.22 6.54
N THR A 62 -12.38 -17.06 5.93
CA THR A 62 -12.88 -18.17 5.14
C THR A 62 -13.39 -19.29 6.05
N PRO A 63 -14.45 -20.01 5.64
CA PRO A 63 -14.96 -21.15 6.39
C PRO A 63 -13.87 -22.19 6.69
N GLU A 64 -13.03 -22.49 5.70
CA GLU A 64 -11.98 -23.51 5.77
C GLU A 64 -10.89 -23.11 6.78
N SER A 65 -10.49 -21.84 6.80
CA SER A 65 -9.46 -21.35 7.73
C SER A 65 -9.96 -21.38 9.17
N ARG A 66 -11.23 -21.04 9.40
CA ARG A 66 -11.84 -21.07 10.73
C ARG A 66 -11.99 -22.49 11.25
N GLU A 67 -12.41 -23.43 10.41
CA GLU A 67 -12.53 -24.84 10.76
C GLU A 67 -11.16 -25.41 11.18
N GLU A 68 -10.13 -25.19 10.37
CA GLU A 68 -8.78 -25.68 10.67
C GLU A 68 -8.19 -25.03 11.93
N THR A 69 -8.41 -23.72 12.11
CA THR A 69 -7.99 -23.02 13.34
C THR A 69 -8.67 -23.61 14.58
N SER A 70 -9.97 -23.91 14.49
CA SER A 70 -10.73 -24.53 15.58
C SER A 70 -10.22 -25.94 15.91
N ARG A 71 -9.91 -26.73 14.88
CA ARG A 71 -9.31 -28.06 15.03
C ARG A 71 -7.97 -28.00 15.74
N ILE A 72 -7.06 -27.12 15.30
CA ILE A 72 -5.75 -26.94 15.92
C ILE A 72 -5.89 -26.49 17.37
N GLN A 73 -6.76 -25.50 17.64
CA GLN A 73 -6.99 -25.00 18.99
C GLN A 73 -7.51 -26.10 19.93
N SER A 74 -8.37 -27.00 19.44
CA SER A 74 -8.89 -28.12 20.22
C SER A 74 -7.78 -29.10 20.64
N VAL A 75 -6.81 -29.36 19.76
CA VAL A 75 -5.65 -30.19 20.08
C VAL A 75 -4.76 -29.50 21.11
N ILE A 76 -4.50 -28.20 20.94
CA ILE A 76 -3.70 -27.42 21.89
C ILE A 76 -4.33 -27.43 23.28
N GLU A 77 -5.64 -27.23 23.38
CA GLU A 77 -6.36 -27.23 24.65
C GLU A 77 -6.29 -28.60 25.35
N ALA A 78 -6.42 -29.69 24.58
CA ALA A 78 -6.34 -31.04 25.13
C ALA A 78 -4.95 -31.36 25.71
N GLU A 79 -3.88 -30.96 25.01
CA GLU A 79 -2.50 -31.25 25.39
C GLU A 79 -1.94 -30.27 26.43
N PHE A 80 -2.32 -28.98 26.34
CA PHE A 80 -1.68 -27.88 27.06
C PHE A 80 -2.64 -26.97 27.84
N GLY A 81 -3.96 -27.23 27.82
CA GLY A 81 -4.95 -26.43 28.54
C GLY A 81 -4.91 -26.59 30.07
N HIS A 82 -4.19 -27.60 30.56
CA HIS A 82 -4.02 -27.86 31.98
C HIS A 82 -2.62 -27.43 32.42
N THR A 83 -2.56 -26.53 33.38
CA THR A 83 -1.32 -26.18 34.07
C THR A 83 -1.25 -26.98 35.36
N ASP A 84 -0.09 -27.55 35.65
CA ASP A 84 0.14 -28.16 36.95
C ASP A 84 0.00 -27.08 38.05
N PRO A 85 -0.69 -27.39 39.16
CA PRO A 85 -0.78 -26.45 40.27
C PRO A 85 0.63 -26.15 40.79
N LEU A 86 0.94 -24.86 40.90
CA LEU A 86 2.20 -24.38 41.47
C LEU A 86 2.29 -24.87 42.93
N GLU A 87 3.24 -25.76 43.22
CA GLU A 87 3.63 -26.13 44.59
C GLU A 87 4.34 -24.97 45.32
#